data_AF-A0A2M7SIM7-F1
#
_entry.id   AF-A0A2M7SIM7-F1
#
_cell.length_a   1.000
_cell.length_b   1.000
_cell.length_c   1.000
_cell.angle_alpha   90.00
_cell.angle_beta   90.00
_cell.angle_gamma   90.00
#
_symmetry.space_group_name_H-M   'P 1'
#
loop_
_entity.id
_entity.type
_entity.pdbx_description
1 polymer ?
#
loop_
_entity_poly.entity_id
_entity_poly.type
_entity_poly.pdbx_seq_one_letter_code
_entity_poly.pdbx_strand_id
1 'polypeptide(L)' 'TESGVFNARRRSQMLNWVYTMVQEHLKTSFFNHPEVIKLIPQIEQAVVGGGLSATMAVRELLNAFEGRRGVLPGIYAAW' A
#
# COMPACT_ATOMS: atom_id res chain seq x y z
N THR A 1 25.11 30.74 18.85
CA THR A 1 24.07 30.48 17.82
C THR A 1 23.61 29.02 17.76
N GLU A 2 23.74 28.23 18.83
CA GLU A 2 23.36 26.80 18.85
C GLU A 2 21.85 26.53 18.96
N SER A 3 21.07 27.47 19.48
CA SER A 3 19.63 27.28 19.72
C SER A 3 18.79 27.16 18.43
N GLY A 4 19.22 27.80 17.34
CA GLY A 4 18.51 27.76 16.05
C GLY A 4 18.58 26.38 15.38
N VAL A 5 19.76 25.75 15.40
CA VAL A 5 19.98 24.43 14.78
C VAL A 5 19.24 23.33 15.55
N PHE A 6 19.23 23.41 16.89
CA PHE A 6 18.52 22.46 17.74
C PHE A 6 16.99 22.52 17.54
N ASN A 7 16.43 23.73 17.46
CA ASN A 7 15.00 23.91 17.19
C ASN A 7 14.59 23.42 15.80
N ALA A 8 15.42 23.66 14.77
CA ALA A 8 15.17 23.15 13.42
C ALA A 8 15.17 21.61 13.36
N ARG A 9 16.18 20.97 13.99
CA ARG A 9 16.27 19.49 14.05
C ARG A 9 15.08 18.88 14.77
N ARG A 10 14.64 19.45 15.89
CA ARG A 10 13.45 18.99 16.63
C ARG A 10 12.19 19.03 15.76
N ARG A 11 11.98 20.10 15.00
CA ARG A 11 10.83 20.21 14.09
C ARG A 11 10.87 19.12 13.01
N SER A 12 12.03 18.89 12.40
CA SER A 12 12.17 17.82 11.40
C SER A 12 11.93 16.43 11.98
N GLN A 13 12.38 16.17 13.21
CA GLN A 13 12.12 14.90 13.90
C GLN A 13 10.64 14.71 14.21
N MET A 14 9.95 15.75 14.67
CA MET A 14 8.50 15.68 14.92
C MET A 14 7.73 15.41 13.63
N LEU A 15 8.08 16.06 12.53
CA LEU A 15 7.45 15.80 11.23
C LEU A 15 7.73 14.39 10.73
N ASN A 16 8.96 13.89 10.87
CA ASN A 16 9.28 12.50 10.55
C ASN A 16 8.42 11.53 11.37
N TRP A 17 8.31 11.77 12.68
CA TRP A 17 7.47 10.96 13.56
C TRP A 17 6.00 10.94 13.13
N VAL A 18 5.46 12.08 12.70
CA VAL A 18 4.09 12.15 12.13
C VAL A 18 3.96 11.25 10.91
N TYR A 19 4.91 11.32 9.96
CA TYR A 19 4.87 10.45 8.78
C TYR A 19 4.99 8.97 9.13
N THR A 20 5.84 8.60 10.09
CA THR A 20 5.94 7.22 10.57
C THR A 20 4.62 6.70 11.13
N MET A 21 3.95 7.48 12.01
CA MET A 21 2.65 7.08 12.56
C MET A 21 1.58 6.91 11.49
N VAL A 22 1.56 7.80 10.48
CA VAL A 22 0.63 7.68 9.35
C VAL A 22 0.92 6.43 8.53
N GLN A 23 2.18 6.14 8.21
CA GLN A 23 2.57 4.95 7.45
C GLN A 23 2.23 3.67 8.21
N GLU A 24 2.49 3.61 9.52
CA GLU A 24 2.14 2.47 10.37
C GLU A 24 0.62 2.26 10.43
N HIS A 25 -0.15 3.35 10.56
CA HIS A 25 -1.59 3.29 10.56
C HIS A 25 -2.14 2.78 9.22
N LEU A 26 -1.65 3.31 8.09
CA LEU A 26 -2.06 2.88 6.75
C LEU A 26 -1.70 1.41 6.50
N LYS A 27 -0.48 0.99 6.86
CA LYS A 27 -0.04 -0.41 6.73
C LYS A 27 -0.95 -1.34 7.53
N THR A 28 -1.18 -1.01 8.80
CA THR A 28 -2.05 -1.78 9.69
C THR A 28 -3.47 -1.86 9.15
N SER A 29 -4.01 -0.73 8.68
CA SER A 29 -5.37 -0.67 8.12
C SER A 29 -5.49 -1.49 6.84
N PHE A 30 -4.48 -1.46 5.98
CA PHE A 30 -4.45 -2.24 4.74
C PHE A 30 -4.45 -3.74 5.00
N PHE A 31 -3.55 -4.24 5.84
CA PHE A 31 -3.45 -5.68 6.13
C PHE A 31 -4.59 -6.22 6.99
N ASN A 32 -5.31 -5.35 7.73
CA ASN A 32 -6.50 -5.74 8.48
C ASN A 32 -7.80 -5.58 7.68
N HIS A 33 -7.76 -5.10 6.42
CA HIS A 33 -8.95 -4.92 5.61
C HIS A 33 -9.53 -6.27 5.16
N PRO A 34 -10.81 -6.58 5.42
CA PRO A 34 -11.38 -7.91 5.15
C PRO A 34 -11.24 -8.39 3.71
N GLU A 35 -11.42 -7.50 2.73
CA GLU A 35 -11.29 -7.86 1.31
C GLU A 35 -9.83 -8.08 0.90
N VAL A 36 -8.88 -7.35 1.52
CA VAL A 36 -7.45 -7.54 1.28
C VAL A 36 -7.03 -8.91 1.81
N ILE A 37 -7.42 -9.24 3.05
CA ILE A 37 -7.14 -10.54 3.69
C ILE A 37 -7.64 -11.71 2.83
N LYS A 38 -8.86 -11.62 2.30
CA LYS A 38 -9.43 -12.66 1.44
C LYS A 38 -8.67 -12.85 0.12
N LEU A 39 -8.10 -11.77 -0.41
CA LEU A 39 -7.48 -11.76 -1.74
C LEU A 39 -6.00 -12.13 -1.72
N ILE A 40 -5.28 -11.87 -0.62
CA ILE A 40 -3.84 -12.15 -0.47
C ILE A 40 -3.47 -13.58 -0.90
N PRO A 41 -4.11 -14.66 -0.41
CA PRO A 41 -3.71 -16.02 -0.78
C PRO A 41 -3.84 -16.32 -2.27
N GLN A 42 -4.87 -15.77 -2.92
CA GLN A 42 -5.13 -15.96 -4.34
C GLN A 42 -4.09 -15.21 -5.19
N ILE A 43 -3.76 -13.99 -4.79
CA ILE A 43 -2.74 -13.18 -5.46
C ILE A 43 -1.35 -13.80 -5.30
N GLU A 44 -0.99 -14.27 -4.10
CA GLU A 44 0.29 -14.92 -3.87
C GLU A 44 0.47 -16.14 -4.77
N GLN A 45 -0.56 -17.00 -4.86
CA GLN A 45 -0.56 -18.17 -5.75
C GLN A 45 -0.45 -17.75 -7.23
N ALA A 46 -1.20 -16.74 -7.66
CA ALA A 46 -1.18 -16.29 -9.05
C ALA A 46 0.16 -15.65 -9.45
N VAL A 47 0.81 -14.91 -8.54
CA VAL A 47 2.13 -14.30 -8.79
C VAL A 47 3.22 -15.36 -8.83
N VAL A 48 3.26 -16.27 -7.85
CA VAL A 48 4.26 -17.36 -7.81
C VAL A 48 4.08 -18.31 -8.99
N GLY A 49 2.84 -18.57 -9.40
CA GLY A 49 2.50 -19.37 -10.58
C GLY A 49 2.76 -18.67 -11.92
N GLY A 50 3.17 -17.40 -11.92
CA GLY A 50 3.42 -16.62 -13.15
C GLY A 50 2.16 -16.20 -13.91
N GLY A 51 0.97 -16.43 -13.35
CA GLY A 51 -0.32 -16.03 -13.93
C GLY A 51 -0.68 -14.56 -13.68
N LEU A 52 0.02 -13.88 -12.77
CA LEU A 52 -0.20 -12.48 -12.43
C LEU A 52 1.14 -11.74 -12.23
N SER A 53 1.31 -10.58 -12.86
CA SER A 53 2.49 -9.75 -12.61
C SER A 53 2.42 -9.07 -11.24
N ALA A 54 3.58 -8.78 -10.65
CA ALA A 54 3.65 -8.08 -9.35
C ALA A 54 2.93 -6.72 -9.38
N THR A 55 3.02 -5.98 -10.49
CA THR A 55 2.34 -4.68 -10.65
C THR A 55 0.81 -4.83 -10.65
N MET A 56 0.29 -5.89 -11.28
CA MET A 56 -1.14 -6.17 -11.26
C MET A 56 -1.61 -6.62 -9.87
N ALA A 57 -0.85 -7.50 -9.20
CA ALA A 57 -1.12 -7.91 -7.83
C ALA A 57 -1.25 -6.72 -6.87
N VAL A 58 -0.31 -5.76 -6.94
CA VAL A 58 -0.38 -4.52 -6.13
C VAL A 58 -1.65 -3.74 -6.44
N ARG A 59 -2.00 -3.57 -7.71
CA ARG A 59 -3.21 -2.84 -8.13
C ARG A 59 -4.49 -3.50 -7.60
N GLU A 60 -4.59 -4.82 -7.70
CA GLU A 60 -5.75 -5.57 -7.21
C GLU A 60 -5.92 -5.41 -5.69
N LEU A 61 -4.84 -5.53 -4.91
CA LEU A 61 -4.91 -5.33 -3.46
C LEU A 61 -5.27 -3.88 -3.09
N LEU A 62 -4.74 -2.89 -3.80
CA LEU A 62 -5.09 -1.47 -3.58
C LEU A 62 -6.56 -1.19 -3.94
N ASN A 63 -7.07 -1.73 -5.05
CA ASN A 63 -8.48 -1.61 -5.41
C ASN A 63 -9.39 -2.22 -4.35
N ALA A 64 -9.03 -3.41 -3.83
CA ALA A 64 -9.75 -4.08 -2.75
C ALA A 64 -9.76 -3.25 -1.45
N PHE A 65 -8.66 -2.56 -1.14
CA PHE A 65 -8.56 -1.66 0.01
C PHE A 65 -9.36 -0.36 -0.16
N GLU A 66 -9.33 0.25 -1.35
CA GLU A 66 -9.98 1.54 -1.62
C GLU A 66 -11.49 1.41 -1.90
N GLY A 67 -12.04 0.19 -1.93
CA GLY A 67 -13.45 -0.05 -2.21
C GLY A 67 -13.86 0.35 -3.64
N ARG A 68 -12.89 0.56 -4.54
CA ARG A 68 -13.15 0.78 -5.96
C ARG A 68 -13.58 -0.56 -6.52
N ARG A 69 -14.91 -0.77 -6.66
CA ARG A 69 -15.46 -1.93 -7.39
C ARG A 69 -14.66 -2.06 -8.68
N GLY A 70 -13.93 -3.17 -8.80
CA GLY A 70 -13.18 -3.51 -9.99
C GLY A 70 -14.13 -3.52 -11.18
N VAL A 71 -14.14 -2.42 -11.94
CA VAL A 71 -14.52 -2.50 -13.35
C VAL A 71 -13.33 -3.21 -13.96
N LEU A 72 -13.45 -4.53 -14.13
CA LEU A 72 -12.67 -5.21 -15.15
C LEU A 72 -13.25 -4.73 -16.48
N PRO A 73 -12.55 -3.90 -17.29
CA PRO A 73 -12.86 -3.88 -18.70
C PRO A 73 -12.49 -5.28 -19.17
N GLY A 74 -13.51 -6.04 -19.56
CA GLY A 74 -13.27 -7.30 -20.22
C GLY A 74 -12.31 -7.10 -21.39
N ILE A 75 -11.37 -8.05 -21.45
CA ILE A 75 -10.79 -8.64 -22.66
C ILE A 75 -9.78 -7.81 -23.50
N TYR A 76 -8.61 -8.43 -23.76
CA TYR A 76 -7.58 -8.10 -24.79
C TYR A 76 -6.75 -6.81 -24.53
N ALA A 77 -5.45 -6.70 -24.80
CA ALA A 77 -4.59 -7.26 -25.86
C ALA A 77 -3.16 -7.45 -25.30
N ALA A 78 -2.59 -8.66 -25.36
CA ALA A 78 -1.70 -9.14 -26.41
C ALA A 78 -0.27 -8.57 -26.32
N TRP A 79 0.66 -9.48 -25.97
CA TRP A 79 2.12 -9.37 -25.95
C TRP A 79 2.74 -8.61 -24.77
#